data_AF-A0A143XUU2-F1
#
_entry.id   AF-A0A143XUU2-F1
#
_cell.length_a   1.000
_cell.length_b   1.000
_cell.length_c   1.000
_cell.angle_alpha   90.00
_cell.angle_beta   90.00
_cell.angle_gamma   90.00
#
_symmetry.space_group_name_H-M   'P 1'
#
loop_
_entity.id
_entity.type
_entity.pdbx_description
1 polymer ?
#
loop_
_entity_poly.entity_id
_entity_poly.type
_entity_poly.pdbx_seq_one_letter_code
_entity_poly.pdbx_strand_id
1 'polypeptide(L)'
;MSVEFNFFSKEYTLLLKGQMTHRAALGTDPRGNLTRIDNALAQMPQRLKAVKDQLDNLYQQQAAAKAEVGKPFPQEQELRDKSARLAELDVLLNMDGRGRPAPEAVLAKSNRPSVLEGLKRPVPPRSPDKKPKHHGQEVR
;
A
#
# COMPACT_ATOMS: atom_id res chain seq x y z
N MET A 1 -8.68 12.61 29.49
CA MET A 1 -9.04 13.60 28.44
C MET A 1 -7.85 14.54 28.29
N SER A 2 -7.43 14.86 27.06
CA SER A 2 -6.31 15.78 26.80
C SER A 2 -6.67 16.76 25.70
N VAL A 3 -6.06 17.94 25.68
CA VAL A 3 -6.26 18.95 24.62
C VAL A 3 -4.93 19.11 23.88
N GLU A 4 -4.99 19.11 22.56
CA GLU A 4 -3.85 19.37 21.69
C GLU A 4 -4.11 20.64 20.89
N PHE A 5 -3.09 21.48 20.77
CA PHE A 5 -3.16 22.64 19.89
C PHE A 5 -2.48 22.32 18.57
N ASN A 6 -3.19 22.48 17.46
CA ASN A 6 -2.62 22.35 16.14
C ASN A 6 -2.14 23.73 15.66
N PHE A 7 -0.82 23.92 15.58
CA PHE A 7 -0.24 25.19 15.14
C PHE A 7 -0.61 25.56 13.70
N PHE A 8 -0.78 24.57 12.82
CA PHE A 8 -1.08 24.79 11.41
C PHE A 8 -2.52 25.26 11.20
N SER A 9 -3.49 24.62 11.86
CA SER A 9 -4.89 25.03 11.80
C SER A 9 -5.26 26.12 12.81
N LYS A 10 -4.37 26.43 13.77
CA LYS A 10 -4.61 27.34 14.90
C LYS A 10 -5.84 26.96 15.73
N GLU A 11 -6.13 25.66 15.82
CA GLU A 11 -7.30 25.14 16.51
C GLU A 11 -6.90 24.25 17.69
N TYR A 12 -7.67 24.34 18.76
CA TYR A 12 -7.59 23.39 19.87
C TYR A 12 -8.44 22.18 19.56
N THR A 13 -7.88 20.98 19.67
CA THR A 13 -8.60 19.72 19.51
C THR A 13 -8.63 19.00 20.84
N LEU A 14 -9.84 18.68 21.30
CA LEU A 14 -10.06 17.82 22.44
C LEU A 14 -9.92 16.35 22.04
N LEU A 15 -9.06 15.63 22.75
CA LEU A 15 -8.91 14.19 22.67
C LEU A 15 -9.65 13.50 23.81
N LEU A 16 -10.72 12.80 23.43
CA LEU A 16 -11.50 11.93 24.30
C LEU A 16 -10.93 10.51 24.19
N LYS A 17 -10.12 10.12 25.17
CA LYS A 17 -9.51 8.79 25.23
C LYS A 17 -10.45 7.80 25.91
N GLY A 18 -10.76 6.70 25.23
CA GLY A 18 -11.46 5.52 25.75
C GLY A 18 -10.85 4.25 25.12
N GLN A 19 -11.69 3.31 24.67
CA GLN A 19 -11.22 2.18 23.82
C GLN A 19 -10.67 2.66 22.46
N MET A 20 -11.10 3.83 22.02
CA MET A 20 -10.57 4.54 20.86
C MET A 20 -10.35 6.00 21.26
N THR A 21 -9.48 6.70 20.52
CA THR A 21 -9.30 8.14 20.70
C THR A 21 -10.22 8.89 19.74
N HIS A 22 -11.13 9.69 20.29
CA HIS A 22 -12.03 10.54 19.53
C HIS A 22 -11.55 12.00 19.57
N ARG A 23 -11.69 12.71 18.45
CA ARG A 23 -11.26 14.09 18.27
C ARG A 23 -12.47 15.00 18.14
N ALA A 24 -12.48 16.11 18.87
CA ALA A 24 -13.48 17.16 18.76
C ALA A 24 -12.81 18.54 18.70
N ALA A 25 -13.07 19.33 17.66
CA ALA A 25 -12.52 20.67 17.52
C ALA A 25 -13.21 21.63 18.50
N LEU A 26 -12.40 22.39 19.24
CA LEU A 26 -12.82 23.45 20.15
C LEU A 26 -12.73 24.78 19.42
N GLY A 27 -13.75 25.61 19.60
CA GLY A 27 -13.83 26.96 19.08
C GLY A 27 -13.75 27.98 20.22
N THR A 28 -14.04 29.24 19.89
CA THR A 28 -13.91 30.36 20.82
C THR A 28 -15.05 30.44 21.85
N ASP A 29 -16.26 30.00 21.49
CA ASP A 29 -17.43 30.07 22.37
C ASP A 29 -17.55 28.82 23.29
N PRO A 30 -17.58 29.00 24.64
CA PRO A 30 -17.71 27.91 25.59
C PRO A 30 -19.01 27.09 25.44
N ARG A 31 -20.14 27.74 25.14
CA ARG A 31 -21.41 27.03 24.95
C ARG A 31 -21.40 26.18 23.68
N GLY A 32 -20.92 26.74 22.57
CA GLY A 32 -20.71 26.01 21.33
C GLY A 32 -19.74 24.83 21.51
N ASN A 33 -18.71 24.98 22.34
CA ASN A 33 -17.79 23.88 22.67
C ASN A 33 -18.52 22.73 23.36
N LEU A 34 -19.40 23.01 24.32
CA LEU A 34 -20.21 21.97 24.98
C LEU A 34 -21.08 21.21 23.97
N THR A 35 -21.77 21.91 23.06
CA THR A 35 -22.57 21.27 22.00
C THR A 35 -21.71 20.40 21.07
N ARG A 36 -20.51 20.87 20.68
CA ARG A 36 -19.62 20.05 19.83
C ARG A 36 -19.11 18.81 20.55
N ILE A 37 -18.82 18.89 21.85
CA ILE A 37 -18.41 17.74 22.65
C ILE A 37 -19.57 16.76 22.79
N ASP A 38 -20.78 17.23 23.06
CA ASP A 38 -21.97 16.39 23.19
C ASP A 38 -22.28 15.64 21.88
N ASN A 39 -22.23 16.36 20.75
CA ASN A 39 -22.34 15.75 19.42
C ASN A 39 -21.24 14.70 19.18
N ALA A 40 -20.00 14.96 19.61
CA ALA A 40 -18.91 13.99 19.48
C ALA A 40 -19.12 12.73 20.34
N LEU A 41 -19.67 12.87 21.54
CA LEU A 41 -20.03 11.77 22.43
C LEU A 41 -21.20 10.95 21.85
N ALA A 42 -22.25 11.61 21.37
CA ALA A 42 -23.41 10.97 20.76
C ALA A 42 -23.06 10.15 19.50
N GLN A 43 -22.03 10.56 18.75
CA GLN A 43 -21.56 9.83 17.56
C GLN A 43 -20.68 8.62 17.87
N MET A 44 -20.18 8.44 19.10
CA MET A 44 -19.26 7.33 19.43
C MET A 44 -19.85 5.94 19.18
N PRO A 45 -21.12 5.64 19.58
CA PRO A 45 -21.70 4.32 19.35
C PRO A 45 -21.89 4.01 17.87
N GLN A 46 -22.29 5.01 17.07
CA GLN A 46 -22.46 4.86 15.63
C GLN A 46 -21.12 4.59 14.94
N ARG A 47 -20.06 5.32 15.33
CA ARG A 47 -18.71 5.07 14.82
C ARG A 47 -18.21 3.68 15.20
N LEU A 48 -18.47 3.23 16.43
CA LEU A 48 -18.10 1.89 16.86
C LEU A 48 -18.78 0.82 15.99
N LYS A 49 -20.07 0.99 15.68
CA LYS A 49 -20.78 0.10 14.77
C LYS A 49 -20.16 0.11 13.36
N ALA A 50 -19.93 1.29 12.80
CA ALA A 50 -19.33 1.42 11.46
C ALA A 50 -17.95 0.74 11.36
N VAL A 51 -17.11 0.88 12.39
CA VAL A 51 -15.79 0.22 12.42
C VAL A 51 -15.92 -1.31 12.51
N LYS A 52 -16.89 -1.83 13.27
CA LYS A 52 -17.17 -3.27 13.31
C LYS A 52 -17.62 -3.78 11.94
N ASP A 53 -18.55 -3.07 11.29
CA ASP A 53 -19.03 -3.44 9.96
C ASP A 53 -17.87 -3.42 8.93
N GLN A 54 -16.96 -2.44 9.02
CA GLN A 54 -15.74 -2.39 8.19
C GLN A 54 -14.81 -3.58 8.45
N LEU A 55 -14.65 -3.99 9.70
CA LEU A 55 -13.84 -5.16 10.06
C LEU A 55 -14.43 -6.44 9.44
N ASP A 56 -15.74 -6.63 9.57
CA ASP A 56 -16.43 -7.80 9.02
C ASP A 56 -16.33 -7.83 7.49
N ASN A 57 -16.49 -6.67 6.84
CA ASN A 57 -16.30 -6.54 5.39
C ASN A 57 -14.87 -6.90 4.96
N LEU A 58 -13.84 -6.48 5.70
CA LEU A 58 -12.45 -6.83 5.40
C LEU A 58 -12.19 -8.33 5.56
N TYR A 59 -12.78 -8.98 6.58
CA TYR A 59 -12.70 -10.43 6.73
C TYR A 59 -13.36 -11.17 5.56
N GLN A 60 -14.52 -10.70 5.10
CA GLN A 60 -15.19 -11.25 3.92
C GLN A 60 -14.35 -11.06 2.65
N GLN A 61 -13.79 -9.87 2.44
CA GLN A 61 -12.89 -9.58 1.31
C GLN A 61 -11.63 -10.45 1.37
N GLN A 62 -11.07 -10.67 2.56
CA GLN A 62 -9.93 -11.58 2.72
C GLN A 62 -10.31 -13.03 2.37
N ALA A 63 -11.47 -13.49 2.81
CA ALA A 63 -11.95 -14.84 2.49
C ALA A 63 -12.19 -15.00 0.98
N ALA A 64 -12.82 -14.01 0.35
CA ALA A 64 -13.03 -13.98 -1.11
C ALA A 64 -11.69 -13.95 -1.87
N ALA A 65 -10.75 -13.09 -1.48
CA ALA A 65 -9.43 -13.02 -2.10
C ALA A 65 -8.65 -14.32 -1.92
N LYS A 66 -8.70 -14.98 -0.76
CA LYS A 66 -8.10 -16.30 -0.55
C LYS A 66 -8.74 -17.36 -1.45
N ALA A 67 -10.06 -17.33 -1.62
CA ALA A 67 -10.76 -18.25 -2.51
C ALA A 67 -10.36 -18.02 -3.98
N GLU A 68 -10.19 -16.76 -4.40
CA GLU A 68 -9.76 -16.42 -5.76
C GLU A 68 -8.28 -16.73 -6.03
N VAL A 69 -7.40 -16.55 -5.04
CA VAL A 69 -6.00 -17.01 -5.13
C VAL A 69 -5.92 -18.52 -5.30
N GLY A 70 -6.88 -19.26 -4.71
CA GLY A 70 -7.00 -20.70 -4.90
C GLY A 70 -7.66 -21.12 -6.21
N LYS A 71 -8.26 -20.20 -6.99
CA LYS A 71 -8.82 -20.55 -8.29
C LYS A 71 -7.67 -20.76 -9.28
N PRO A 72 -7.51 -21.97 -9.83
CA PRO A 72 -6.47 -22.22 -10.82
C PRO A 72 -6.68 -21.32 -12.03
N PHE A 73 -5.57 -20.91 -12.65
CA PHE A 73 -5.60 -20.08 -13.84
C PHE A 73 -6.37 -20.83 -14.95
N PRO A 74 -7.44 -20.26 -15.54
CA PRO A 74 -8.32 -20.99 -16.46
C PRO A 74 -7.60 -21.60 -17.66
N GLN A 75 -6.46 -21.03 -18.04
CA GLN A 75 -5.66 -21.45 -19.19
C GLN A 75 -4.35 -22.14 -18.75
N GLU A 76 -4.26 -22.68 -17.53
CA GLU A 76 -3.03 -23.31 -17.03
C GLU A 76 -2.58 -24.47 -17.92
N GLN A 77 -3.52 -25.26 -18.45
CA GLN A 77 -3.22 -26.34 -19.39
C GLN A 77 -2.72 -25.80 -20.74
N GLU A 78 -3.39 -24.79 -21.32
CA GLU A 78 -2.90 -24.17 -22.56
C GLU A 78 -1.54 -23.49 -22.39
N LEU A 79 -1.30 -22.88 -21.23
CA LEU A 79 -0.04 -22.20 -20.93
C LEU A 79 1.09 -23.24 -20.75
N ARG A 80 0.80 -24.39 -20.14
CA ARG A 80 1.73 -25.53 -20.08
C ARG A 80 2.03 -26.08 -21.47
N ASP A 81 1.01 -26.34 -22.29
CA ASP A 81 1.19 -26.89 -23.65
C ASP A 81 1.96 -25.92 -24.56
N LYS A 82 1.62 -24.62 -24.51
CA LYS A 82 2.33 -23.58 -25.26
C LYS A 82 3.76 -23.40 -24.75
N SER A 83 4.00 -23.47 -23.43
CA SER A 83 5.34 -23.38 -22.85
C SER A 83 6.22 -24.58 -23.19
N ALA A 84 5.66 -25.81 -23.21
CA ALA A 84 6.37 -27.02 -23.60
C ALA A 84 6.76 -26.96 -25.09
N ARG A 85 5.81 -26.57 -25.95
CA ARG A 85 6.09 -26.39 -27.38
C ARG A 85 7.12 -25.30 -27.64
N LEU A 86 7.08 -24.19 -26.89
CA LEU A 86 8.10 -23.13 -26.96
C LEU A 86 9.47 -23.67 -26.54
N ALA A 87 9.55 -24.42 -25.44
CA ALA A 87 10.79 -25.03 -24.96
C ALA A 87 11.37 -26.03 -25.96
N GLU A 88 10.53 -26.86 -26.60
CA GLU A 88 10.94 -27.75 -27.68
C GLU A 88 11.45 -26.99 -28.91
N LEU A 89 10.73 -25.93 -29.32
CA LEU A 89 11.15 -25.08 -30.44
C LEU A 89 12.47 -24.38 -30.14
N ASP A 90 12.67 -23.92 -28.91
CA ASP A 90 13.89 -23.24 -28.46
C ASP A 90 15.09 -24.20 -28.45
N VAL A 91 14.88 -25.48 -28.09
CA VAL A 91 15.89 -26.53 -28.21
C VAL A 91 16.25 -26.80 -29.68
N LEU A 92 15.25 -26.88 -30.57
CA LEU A 92 15.46 -27.11 -32.00
C LEU A 92 16.11 -25.92 -32.71
N LEU A 93 15.72 -24.69 -32.39
CA LEU A 93 16.27 -23.46 -32.97
C LEU A 93 17.69 -23.16 -32.45
N ASN A 94 18.03 -23.57 -31.22
CA ASN A 94 19.38 -23.42 -30.68
C ASN A 94 20.40 -24.46 -31.22
N MET A 95 20.03 -25.34 -32.15
CA MET A 95 20.96 -26.30 -32.76
C MET A 95 21.85 -25.69 -33.86
N ASP A 96 21.48 -24.54 -34.45
CA ASP A 96 22.30 -23.82 -35.44
C ASP A 96 23.02 -22.64 -34.79
N GLY A 97 24.13 -22.93 -34.12
CA GLY A 97 24.93 -21.91 -33.45
C GLY A 97 25.59 -20.94 -34.43
N ARG A 98 25.12 -19.68 -34.48
CA ARG A 98 25.93 -18.44 -34.32
C ARG A 98 25.02 -17.23 -34.08
N GLY A 99 25.02 -16.75 -32.84
CA GLY A 99 24.54 -15.41 -32.51
C GLY A 99 23.84 -15.37 -31.16
N ARG A 100 24.57 -14.98 -30.11
CA ARG A 100 23.91 -14.37 -28.95
C ARG A 100 23.05 -13.20 -29.45
N PRO A 101 21.80 -13.11 -29.01
CA PRO A 101 21.47 -12.31 -27.85
C PRO A 101 21.52 -13.22 -26.62
N ALA A 102 21.66 -12.63 -25.45
CA ALA A 102 21.85 -13.36 -24.20
C ALA A 102 20.81 -14.49 -24.03
N PRO A 103 21.18 -15.62 -23.43
CA PRO A 103 20.16 -16.50 -22.89
C PRO A 103 19.39 -15.64 -21.89
N GLU A 104 18.08 -15.46 -22.09
CA GLU A 104 17.17 -15.46 -20.95
C GLU A 104 17.21 -16.87 -20.37
N ALA A 105 18.38 -17.21 -19.83
CA ALA A 105 18.42 -18.02 -18.66
C ALA A 105 17.46 -17.32 -17.72
N VAL A 106 16.33 -17.97 -17.46
CA VAL A 106 15.73 -18.04 -16.13
C VAL A 106 16.78 -18.70 -15.23
N LEU A 107 17.93 -18.03 -15.13
CA LEU A 107 18.99 -18.21 -14.19
C LEU A 107 18.31 -17.89 -12.88
N ALA A 108 18.06 -18.96 -12.15
CA ALA A 108 17.97 -18.97 -10.71
C ALA A 108 16.86 -18.09 -10.09
N LYS A 109 16.06 -18.78 -9.28
CA LYS A 109 15.71 -18.32 -7.95
C LYS A 109 16.95 -17.78 -7.21
N SER A 110 17.40 -16.56 -7.49
CA SER A 110 18.37 -15.75 -6.73
C SER A 110 18.72 -14.54 -7.60
N ASN A 111 18.00 -13.43 -7.57
CA ASN A 111 18.47 -12.28 -6.77
C ASN A 111 17.50 -11.09 -6.85
N ARG A 112 16.22 -11.31 -7.22
CA ARG A 112 15.22 -10.25 -7.07
C ARG A 112 14.68 -10.33 -5.64
N PRO A 113 15.02 -9.39 -4.74
CA PRO A 113 14.49 -9.42 -3.38
C PRO A 113 12.96 -9.41 -3.46
N SER A 114 12.33 -10.31 -2.71
CA SER A 114 10.87 -10.43 -2.68
C SER A 114 10.25 -9.11 -2.25
N VAL A 115 9.17 -8.69 -2.91
CA VAL A 115 8.44 -7.45 -2.55
C VAL A 115 7.95 -7.49 -1.10
N LEU A 116 7.62 -8.69 -0.59
CA LEU A 116 7.26 -8.91 0.82
C LEU A 116 8.46 -8.69 1.77
N GLU A 117 9.67 -8.95 1.30
CA GLU A 117 10.91 -8.78 2.06
C GLU A 117 11.37 -7.32 2.08
N GLY A 118 11.06 -6.55 1.01
CA GLY A 118 11.24 -5.10 0.98
C GLY A 118 10.30 -4.35 1.94
N LEU A 119 9.07 -4.82 2.12
CA LEU A 119 8.09 -4.25 3.05
C LEU A 119 8.40 -4.55 4.53
N LYS A 120 9.25 -5.56 4.80
CA LYS A 120 9.65 -5.96 6.16
C LYS A 120 10.87 -5.20 6.68
N ARG A 121 11.58 -4.45 5.81
CA ARG A 121 12.74 -3.64 6.20
C ARG A 121 12.28 -2.32 6.80
N PRO A 122 12.83 -1.88 7.96
CA PRO A 122 12.51 -0.57 8.51
C PRO A 122 12.96 0.53 7.55
N VAL A 123 12.10 1.52 7.30
CA VAL A 123 12.39 2.66 6.44
C VAL A 123 13.60 3.43 7.00
N PRO A 124 14.70 3.63 6.24
CA PRO A 124 15.82 4.41 6.72
C PRO A 124 15.48 5.91 6.77
N PRO A 125 16.03 6.66 7.73
CA PRO A 125 15.74 8.08 7.88
C PRO A 125 16.31 8.89 6.71
N ARG A 126 15.51 9.85 6.23
CA ARG A 126 15.82 10.68 5.07
C ARG A 126 16.84 11.76 5.43
N SER A 127 18.05 11.67 4.89
CA SER A 127 19.04 12.76 4.91
C SER A 127 19.00 13.53 3.58
N PRO A 128 19.02 14.87 3.58
CA PRO A 128 19.07 15.67 2.36
C PRO A 128 20.52 15.93 1.98
N ASP A 129 20.91 15.81 0.71
CA ASP A 129 21.76 16.82 0.06
C ASP A 129 22.02 16.56 -1.44
N LYS A 130 21.61 17.59 -2.22
CA LYS A 130 22.25 18.27 -3.35
C LYS A 130 22.97 17.47 -4.46
N LYS A 131 22.47 17.67 -5.69
CA LYS A 131 23.28 17.67 -6.93
C LYS A 131 23.18 19.03 -7.63
N PRO A 132 24.28 19.55 -8.23
CA PRO A 132 24.32 20.84 -8.91
C PRO A 132 23.76 20.77 -10.35
N LYS A 133 23.12 21.87 -10.77
CA LYS A 133 22.53 22.08 -12.10
C LYS A 133 23.62 22.45 -13.13
N HIS A 134 23.72 21.71 -14.24
CA HIS A 134 24.35 22.21 -15.47
C HIS A 134 23.26 22.80 -16.38
N HIS A 135 23.36 24.10 -16.66
CA HIS A 135 22.49 24.83 -17.58
C HIS A 135 23.18 24.86 -18.95
N GLY A 136 22.61 24.17 -19.93
CA GLY A 136 22.92 24.36 -21.35
C GLY A 136 22.10 25.54 -21.84
N GLN A 137 22.78 26.62 -22.26
CA GLN A 137 22.19 27.84 -22.77
C GLN A 137 22.30 27.80 -24.30
N GLU A 138 21.20 27.54 -25.00
CA GLU A 138 21.05 27.84 -26.42
C GLU A 138 20.52 29.27 -26.56
N VAL A 139 21.28 30.16 -27.21
CA VAL A 139 20.69 31.34 -27.88
C VAL A 139 21.48 31.66 -29.14
N ARG A 140 20.76 31.49 -30.27
CA ARG A 140 20.94 32.05 -31.63
C ARG A 140 22.05 31.50 -32.53
#